data_AF-A0A7S1HND5-F1
#
_entry.id   AF-A0A7S1HND5-F1
#
_cell.length_a   1.000
_cell.length_b   1.000
_cell.length_c   1.000
_cell.angle_alpha   90.00
_cell.angle_beta   90.00
_cell.angle_gamma   90.00
#
_symmetry.space_group_name_H-M   'P 1'
#
loop_
_entity.id
_entity.type
_entity.pdbx_description
1 polymer ?
#
loop_
_entity_poly.entity_id
_entity_poly.type
_entity_poly.pdbx_seq_one_letter_code
_entity_poly.pdbx_strand_id
1 'polypeptide(L)'
;MGRQIVAPVALLSASVARMAAGNLQERAPVCGFAEFRELARAFNRMAEQLIVEKQLLEGRVEQRTRALNDSELRFRGVFERAQVGIAICDARGLILEVNTALTAMLCRTAEALRGAKLADLPDFRPGRLHGGELNRLVSAKLDHVRFERGFALP
;
A
#
# COMPACT_ATOMS: atom_id res chain seq x y z
N MET A 1 50.11 31.61 -4.55
CA MET A 1 49.65 30.22 -4.37
C MET A 1 48.23 30.12 -3.76
N GLY A 2 47.90 30.80 -2.64
CA GLY A 2 46.60 30.62 -1.95
C GLY A 2 45.31 30.92 -2.75
N ARG A 3 45.27 31.92 -3.64
CA ARG A 3 44.07 32.27 -4.43
C ARG A 3 43.71 31.26 -5.53
N GLN A 4 44.64 30.39 -5.92
CA GLN A 4 44.48 29.44 -7.02
C GLN A 4 43.67 28.18 -6.62
N ILE A 5 43.56 27.88 -5.31
CA ILE A 5 42.80 26.73 -4.78
C ILE A 5 41.39 27.16 -4.30
N VAL A 6 41.23 28.41 -3.85
CA VAL A 6 39.98 28.90 -3.24
C VAL A 6 38.82 28.98 -4.25
N ALA A 7 39.08 29.44 -5.48
CA ALA A 7 38.03 29.63 -6.46
C ALA A 7 37.36 28.31 -6.93
N PRO A 8 38.10 27.24 -7.28
CA PRO A 8 37.49 25.95 -7.59
C PRO A 8 36.65 25.38 -6.43
N VAL A 9 37.18 25.42 -5.19
CA VAL A 9 36.48 24.89 -4.00
C VAL A 9 35.17 25.63 -3.73
N ALA A 10 35.14 26.96 -3.89
CA ALA A 10 33.92 27.74 -3.72
C ALA A 10 32.85 27.36 -4.75
N LEU A 11 33.23 27.10 -6.01
CA LEU A 11 32.31 26.67 -7.06
C LEU A 11 31.72 25.29 -6.81
N LEU A 12 32.53 24.34 -6.34
CA LEU A 12 32.06 23.00 -5.96
C LEU A 12 31.09 23.08 -4.78
N SER A 13 31.45 23.83 -3.73
CA SER A 13 30.58 24.02 -2.56
C SER A 13 29.23 24.63 -2.93
N ALA A 14 29.23 25.64 -3.82
CA ALA A 14 28.00 26.23 -4.32
C ALA A 14 27.16 25.26 -5.14
N SER A 15 27.80 24.40 -5.95
CA SER A 15 27.12 23.35 -6.73
C SER A 15 26.47 22.32 -5.80
N VAL A 16 27.21 21.86 -4.77
CA VAL A 16 26.70 20.94 -3.75
C VAL A 16 25.50 21.52 -3.01
N ALA A 17 25.56 22.79 -2.60
CA ALA A 17 24.46 23.46 -1.91
C ALA A 17 23.19 23.53 -2.77
N ARG A 18 23.32 23.85 -4.07
CA ARG A 18 22.18 23.85 -5.01
C ARG A 18 21.59 22.46 -5.23
N MET A 19 22.43 21.42 -5.26
CA MET A 19 21.98 20.04 -5.38
C MET A 19 21.26 19.55 -4.13
N ALA A 20 21.76 19.89 -2.94
CA ALA A 20 21.10 19.62 -1.66
C ALA A 20 19.75 20.34 -1.55
N ALA A 21 19.62 21.52 -2.17
CA ALA A 21 18.36 22.25 -2.28
C ALA A 21 17.38 21.65 -3.32
N GLY A 22 17.72 20.53 -3.95
CA GLY A 22 16.84 19.77 -4.83
C GLY A 22 17.15 19.88 -6.32
N ASN A 23 18.10 20.73 -6.74
CA ASN A 23 18.50 20.82 -8.15
C ASN A 23 19.59 19.78 -8.48
N LEU A 24 19.20 18.50 -8.53
CA LEU A 24 20.12 17.39 -8.82
C LEU A 24 20.69 17.42 -10.25
N GLN A 25 20.17 18.26 -11.15
CA GLN A 25 20.68 18.41 -12.51
C GLN A 25 21.91 19.32 -12.60
N GLU A 26 22.18 20.10 -11.55
CA GLU A 26 23.41 20.87 -11.45
C GLU A 26 24.63 19.95 -11.52
N ARG A 27 25.71 20.43 -12.13
CA ARG A 27 27.00 19.72 -12.15
C ARG A 27 28.09 20.65 -11.67
N ALA A 28 29.00 20.10 -10.87
CA ALA A 28 30.17 20.84 -10.47
C ALA A 28 31.10 21.05 -11.68
N PRO A 29 31.63 22.27 -11.89
CA PRO A 29 32.54 22.53 -13.00
C PRO A 29 33.85 21.75 -12.81
N VAL A 30 34.31 21.10 -13.87
CA VAL A 30 35.57 20.34 -13.87
C VAL A 30 36.70 21.27 -14.30
N CYS A 31 37.26 22.02 -13.35
CA CYS A 31 38.32 23.01 -13.59
C CYS A 31 39.46 22.92 -12.55
N GLY A 32 40.51 23.73 -12.68
CA GLY A 32 41.65 23.71 -11.76
C GLY A 32 42.62 22.53 -12.00
N PHE A 33 43.33 22.12 -10.95
CA PHE A 33 44.39 21.09 -10.98
C PHE A 33 43.83 19.66 -11.09
N ALA A 34 44.70 18.68 -11.30
CA ALA A 34 44.29 17.32 -11.65
C ALA A 34 43.38 16.67 -10.59
N GLU A 35 43.75 16.80 -9.31
CA GLU A 35 43.06 16.25 -8.15
C GLU A 35 41.66 16.86 -8.00
N PHE A 36 41.54 18.17 -8.27
CA PHE A 36 40.24 18.84 -8.21
C PHE A 36 39.32 18.37 -9.35
N ARG A 37 39.85 18.24 -10.56
CA ARG A 37 39.09 17.70 -11.69
C ARG A 37 38.62 16.28 -11.43
N GLU A 38 39.43 15.46 -10.76
CA GLU A 38 39.05 14.12 -10.36
C GLU A 38 37.90 14.15 -9.34
N LEU A 39 37.99 14.98 -8.31
CA LEU A 39 36.93 15.14 -7.31
C LEU A 39 35.61 15.63 -7.94
N ALA A 40 35.67 16.66 -8.80
CA ALA A 40 34.49 17.18 -9.48
C ALA A 40 33.82 16.10 -10.35
N ARG A 41 34.60 15.27 -11.05
CA ARG A 41 34.07 14.13 -11.82
C ARG A 41 33.48 13.04 -10.93
N ALA A 42 34.12 12.71 -9.81
CA ALA A 42 33.59 11.74 -8.86
C ALA A 42 32.25 12.21 -8.28
N PHE A 43 32.16 13.49 -7.91
CA PHE A 43 30.93 14.11 -7.44
C PHE A 43 29.83 14.09 -8.51
N ASN A 44 30.13 14.50 -9.74
CA ASN A 44 29.16 14.46 -10.84
C ASN A 44 28.66 13.04 -11.13
N ARG A 45 29.53 12.02 -11.04
CA ARG A 45 29.12 10.61 -11.16
C ARG A 45 28.16 10.19 -10.05
N MET A 46 28.44 10.55 -8.79
CA MET A 46 27.52 10.25 -7.68
C MET A 46 26.16 10.95 -7.86
N ALA A 47 26.16 12.19 -8.35
CA ALA A 47 24.92 12.90 -8.64
C ALA A 47 24.09 12.22 -9.74
N GLU A 48 24.73 11.75 -10.80
CA GLU A 48 24.08 10.98 -11.85
C GLU A 48 23.50 9.67 -11.31
N GLN A 49 24.26 8.95 -10.48
CA GLN A 49 23.76 7.74 -9.82
C GLN A 49 22.54 8.03 -8.95
N LEU A 50 22.55 9.11 -8.17
CA LEU A 50 21.43 9.50 -7.33
C LEU A 50 20.18 9.84 -8.14
N ILE A 51 20.32 10.51 -9.29
CA ILE A 51 19.19 10.78 -10.20
C ILE A 51 18.60 9.47 -10.71
N VAL A 52 19.45 8.55 -11.18
CA VAL A 52 19.00 7.26 -11.72
C VAL A 52 18.29 6.44 -10.63
N GLU A 53 18.86 6.36 -9.42
CA GLU A 53 18.24 5.66 -8.29
C GLU A 53 16.90 6.28 -7.90
N LYS A 54 16.81 7.61 -7.83
CA LYS A 54 15.57 8.32 -7.55
C LYS A 54 14.50 7.97 -8.58
N GLN A 55 14.82 8.03 -9.87
CA GLN A 55 13.89 7.71 -10.95
C GLN A 55 13.43 6.25 -10.90
N LEU A 56 14.34 5.32 -10.61
CA LEU A 56 14.01 3.90 -10.42
C LEU A 56 13.10 3.67 -9.22
N LEU A 57 13.34 4.37 -8.10
CA LEU A 57 12.48 4.30 -6.91
C LEU A 57 11.10 4.88 -7.19
N GLU A 58 11.01 6.04 -7.84
CA GLU A 58 9.75 6.66 -8.23
C GLU A 58 8.94 5.72 -9.14
N GLY A 59 9.58 5.12 -10.16
CA GLY A 59 8.93 4.14 -11.03
C GLY A 59 8.43 2.89 -10.28
N ARG A 60 9.23 2.38 -9.32
CA ARG A 60 8.82 1.23 -8.48
C ARG A 60 7.64 1.59 -7.58
N VAL A 61 7.63 2.78 -6.98
CA VAL A 61 6.52 3.26 -6.16
C VAL A 61 5.27 3.37 -7.01
N GLU A 62 5.35 4.00 -8.18
CA GLU A 62 4.21 4.14 -9.08
C GLU A 62 3.66 2.77 -9.52
N GLN A 63 4.54 1.82 -9.90
CA GLN A 63 4.12 0.48 -10.27
C GLN A 63 3.42 -0.25 -9.12
N ARG A 64 3.95 -0.16 -7.89
CA ARG A 64 3.34 -0.77 -6.70
C ARG A 64 1.99 -0.15 -6.37
N THR A 65 1.88 1.17 -6.46
CA THR A 65 0.60 1.87 -6.23
C THR A 65 -0.43 1.47 -7.27
N ARG A 66 -0.06 1.38 -8.55
CA ARG A 66 -0.96 0.91 -9.61
C ARG A 66 -1.41 -0.54 -9.38
N ALA A 67 -0.47 -1.44 -9.04
CA ALA A 67 -0.79 -2.84 -8.77
C ALA A 67 -1.69 -3.01 -7.54
N LEU A 68 -1.47 -2.19 -6.50
CA LEU A 68 -2.33 -2.17 -5.31
C LEU A 68 -3.75 -1.72 -5.66
N ASN A 69 -3.88 -0.60 -6.39
CA ASN A 69 -5.17 -0.07 -6.80
C ASN A 69 -5.94 -1.06 -7.69
N ASP A 70 -5.26 -1.70 -8.65
CA ASP A 70 -5.89 -2.72 -9.50
C ASP A 70 -6.36 -3.93 -8.70
N SER A 71 -5.52 -4.39 -7.75
CA SER A 71 -5.88 -5.48 -6.85
C SER A 71 -7.06 -5.12 -5.95
N GLU A 72 -7.11 -3.89 -5.43
CA GLU A 72 -8.21 -3.40 -4.61
C GLU A 72 -9.51 -3.29 -5.42
N LEU A 73 -9.44 -2.73 -6.64
CA LEU A 73 -10.61 -2.63 -7.53
C LEU A 73 -11.14 -4.01 -7.89
N ARG A 74 -10.25 -4.95 -8.20
CA ARG A 74 -10.62 -6.34 -8.48
C ARG A 74 -11.23 -6.99 -7.24
N PHE A 75 -10.63 -6.81 -6.06
CA PHE A 75 -11.16 -7.32 -4.80
C PHE A 75 -12.55 -6.75 -4.54
N ARG A 76 -12.73 -5.42 -4.58
CA ARG A 76 -14.03 -4.76 -4.39
C ARG A 76 -15.06 -5.23 -5.41
N GLY A 77 -14.66 -5.40 -6.67
CA GLY A 77 -15.53 -5.92 -7.72
C GLY A 77 -16.02 -7.35 -7.43
N VAL A 78 -15.11 -8.24 -7.02
CA VAL A 78 -15.46 -9.62 -6.65
C VAL A 78 -16.28 -9.66 -5.37
N PHE A 79 -15.89 -8.90 -4.35
CA PHE A 79 -16.55 -8.82 -3.06
C PHE A 79 -18.01 -8.35 -3.22
N GLU A 80 -18.24 -7.22 -3.89
CA GLU A 80 -19.57 -6.64 -4.05
C GLU A 80 -20.47 -7.40 -5.02
N ARG A 81 -19.91 -7.97 -6.09
CA ARG A 81 -20.69 -8.68 -7.12
C ARG A 81 -20.83 -10.18 -6.87
N ALA A 82 -20.25 -10.70 -5.79
CA ALA A 82 -20.42 -12.10 -5.42
C ALA A 82 -21.91 -12.40 -5.19
N GLN A 83 -22.38 -13.54 -5.71
CA GLN A 83 -23.74 -14.02 -5.45
C GLN A 83 -23.89 -14.68 -4.07
N VAL A 84 -22.80 -14.81 -3.32
CA VAL A 84 -22.76 -15.30 -1.95
C VAL A 84 -22.61 -14.13 -0.99
N GLY A 85 -23.29 -14.21 0.16
CA GLY A 85 -23.10 -13.25 1.24
C GLY A 85 -21.72 -13.39 1.87
N ILE A 86 -20.95 -12.30 1.92
CA ILE A 86 -19.60 -12.25 2.50
C ILE A 86 -19.60 -11.23 3.64
N ALA A 87 -19.06 -11.62 4.80
CA ALA A 87 -18.75 -10.72 5.91
C ALA A 87 -17.27 -10.85 6.28
N ILE A 88 -16.60 -9.72 6.45
CA ILE A 88 -15.25 -9.63 7.00
C ILE A 88 -15.38 -9.26 8.46
N CYS A 89 -14.79 -10.06 9.34
CA CYS A 89 -14.86 -9.85 10.79
C CYS A 89 -13.46 -9.72 11.40
N ASP A 90 -13.35 -9.04 12.53
CA ASP A 90 -12.13 -9.07 13.35
C ASP A 90 -11.99 -10.40 14.11
N ALA A 91 -10.87 -10.58 14.83
CA ALA A 91 -10.60 -11.78 15.62
C ALA A 91 -11.61 -12.03 16.77
N ARG A 92 -12.44 -11.05 17.10
CA ARG A 92 -13.51 -11.15 18.12
C ARG A 92 -14.88 -11.40 17.48
N GLY A 93 -14.94 -11.56 16.16
CA GLY A 93 -16.17 -11.76 15.40
C GLY A 93 -16.99 -10.49 15.18
N LEU A 94 -16.39 -9.31 15.35
CA LEU A 94 -17.02 -8.03 15.04
C LEU A 94 -16.99 -7.81 13.53
N ILE A 95 -18.15 -7.56 12.92
CA ILE A 95 -18.25 -7.32 11.49
C ILE A 95 -17.60 -5.97 11.15
N LEU A 96 -16.58 -6.01 10.30
CA LEU A 96 -15.90 -4.84 9.77
C LEU A 96 -16.54 -4.41 8.44
N GLU A 97 -16.81 -5.37 7.56
CA GLU A 97 -17.39 -5.14 6.24
C GLU A 97 -18.34 -6.27 5.83
N VAL A 98 -19.31 -5.94 4.98
CA VAL A 98 -20.26 -6.88 4.39
C VAL A 98 -20.49 -6.52 2.94
N ASN A 99 -20.70 -7.51 2.08
CA ASN A 99 -21.02 -7.25 0.68
C ASN A 99 -22.52 -7.03 0.44
N THR A 100 -22.86 -6.48 -0.73
CA THR A 100 -24.25 -6.24 -1.14
C THR A 100 -25.11 -7.51 -1.14
N ALA A 101 -24.54 -8.68 -1.45
CA ALA A 101 -25.31 -9.93 -1.41
C ALA A 101 -25.74 -10.29 0.02
N LEU A 102 -24.88 -10.10 1.03
CA LEU A 102 -25.22 -10.39 2.41
C LEU A 102 -26.28 -9.42 2.97
N THR A 103 -26.19 -8.14 2.64
CA THR A 103 -27.19 -7.14 3.03
C THR A 103 -28.55 -7.44 2.41
N ALA A 104 -28.57 -7.87 1.13
CA ALA A 104 -29.77 -8.31 0.44
C ALA A 104 -30.36 -9.60 1.05
N MET A 105 -29.52 -10.61 1.34
CA MET A 105 -29.95 -11.88 1.94
C MET A 105 -30.54 -11.70 3.36
N LEU A 106 -29.96 -10.80 4.15
CA LEU A 106 -30.40 -10.54 5.52
C LEU A 106 -31.46 -9.43 5.62
N CYS A 107 -31.81 -8.79 4.50
CA CYS A 107 -32.70 -7.62 4.44
C CYS A 107 -32.29 -6.51 5.43
N ARG A 108 -30.99 -6.25 5.56
CA ARG A 108 -30.40 -5.27 6.50
C ARG A 108 -29.36 -4.42 5.79
N THR A 109 -29.20 -3.16 6.21
CA THR A 109 -28.18 -2.27 5.65
C THR A 109 -26.78 -2.63 6.17
N ALA A 110 -25.75 -2.27 5.40
CA ALA A 110 -24.36 -2.51 5.80
C ALA A 110 -24.02 -1.78 7.11
N GLU A 111 -24.60 -0.60 7.34
CA GLU A 111 -24.42 0.20 8.56
C GLU A 111 -24.99 -0.49 9.79
N ALA A 112 -26.12 -1.19 9.64
CA ALA A 112 -26.73 -1.93 10.74
C ALA A 112 -25.99 -3.23 11.09
N LEU A 113 -25.21 -3.76 10.14
CA LEU A 113 -24.41 -4.97 10.31
C LEU A 113 -22.97 -4.65 10.78
N ARG A 114 -22.40 -3.54 10.35
CA ARG A 114 -21.05 -3.09 10.76
C ARG A 114 -21.00 -2.80 12.26
N GLY A 115 -19.97 -3.32 12.92
CA GLY A 115 -19.81 -3.19 14.37
C GLY A 115 -20.73 -4.09 15.19
N ALA A 116 -21.57 -4.92 14.57
CA ALA A 116 -22.28 -5.98 15.27
C ALA A 116 -21.39 -7.23 15.38
N LYS A 117 -21.54 -7.99 16.46
CA LYS A 117 -20.93 -9.33 16.54
C LYS A 117 -21.73 -10.30 15.69
N LEU A 118 -21.03 -11.07 14.85
CA LEU A 118 -21.64 -12.05 13.96
C LEU A 118 -22.52 -13.06 14.70
N ALA A 119 -22.11 -13.48 15.92
CA ALA A 119 -22.85 -14.45 16.73
C ALA A 119 -24.14 -13.89 17.38
N ASP A 120 -24.24 -12.57 17.56
CA ASP A 120 -25.39 -11.92 18.20
C ASP A 120 -26.52 -11.62 17.22
N LEU A 121 -26.23 -11.70 15.92
CA LEU A 121 -27.21 -11.52 14.86
C LEU A 121 -28.31 -12.60 14.97
N PRO A 122 -29.59 -12.20 14.95
CA PRO A 122 -30.71 -13.14 15.09
C PRO A 122 -30.70 -14.22 13.99
N ASP A 123 -30.19 -13.88 12.81
CA ASP A 123 -30.08 -14.73 11.63
C ASP A 123 -29.01 -15.85 11.78
N PHE A 124 -28.08 -15.69 12.74
CA PHE A 124 -26.96 -16.59 13.03
C PHE A 124 -27.05 -17.27 14.41
N ARG A 125 -28.18 -17.13 15.13
CA ARG A 125 -28.36 -17.76 16.44
C ARG A 125 -28.29 -19.30 16.35
N PRO A 126 -27.68 -19.97 17.35
CA PRO A 126 -27.54 -21.43 17.37
C PRO A 126 -28.92 -22.10 17.37
N GLY A 127 -29.14 -22.96 16.38
CA GLY A 127 -30.43 -23.63 16.13
C GLY A 127 -30.93 -23.52 14.67
N ARG A 128 -30.45 -22.52 13.89
CA ARG A 128 -30.71 -22.43 12.44
C ARG A 128 -29.47 -22.61 11.55
N LEU A 129 -28.28 -22.62 12.14
CA LEU A 129 -27.04 -22.98 11.48
C LEU A 129 -26.79 -24.48 11.70
N HIS A 130 -26.81 -25.28 10.63
CA HIS A 130 -26.34 -26.66 10.70
C HIS A 130 -24.81 -26.64 10.81
N GLY A 131 -24.28 -26.89 12.01
CA GLY A 131 -22.86 -27.15 12.23
C GLY A 131 -22.14 -26.06 13.02
N GLY A 132 -21.39 -26.46 14.04
CA GLY A 132 -20.60 -25.62 14.96
C GLY A 132 -19.39 -24.91 14.31
N GLU A 133 -19.59 -24.32 13.15
CA GLU A 133 -18.57 -23.68 12.31
C GLU A 133 -18.17 -22.30 12.84
N LEU A 134 -19.10 -21.56 13.49
CA LEU A 134 -18.78 -20.36 14.27
C LEU A 134 -17.78 -20.64 15.41
N ASN A 135 -17.84 -21.84 15.98
CA ASN A 135 -16.90 -22.25 17.03
C ASN A 135 -15.51 -22.60 16.47
N ARG A 136 -15.41 -22.99 15.18
CA ARG A 136 -14.13 -23.21 14.49
C ARG A 136 -13.45 -21.91 14.05
N LEU A 137 -14.24 -20.87 13.73
CA LEU A 137 -13.76 -19.50 13.43
C LEU A 137 -12.96 -18.90 14.60
N VAL A 138 -13.42 -19.14 15.82
CA VAL A 138 -12.83 -18.57 17.04
C VAL A 138 -11.63 -19.39 17.52
N SER A 139 -11.57 -20.69 17.20
CA SER A 139 -10.54 -21.59 17.72
C SER A 139 -9.35 -21.84 16.77
N ALA A 140 -9.51 -21.66 15.46
CA ALA A 140 -8.47 -21.94 14.49
C ALA A 140 -8.14 -20.66 13.72
N LYS A 141 -6.87 -20.23 13.78
CA LYS A 141 -6.26 -19.19 12.94
C LYS A 141 -6.50 -19.48 11.44
N LEU A 142 -7.70 -19.21 10.96
CA LEU A 142 -8.12 -19.39 9.58
C LEU A 142 -8.32 -18.00 8.98
N ASP A 143 -7.61 -17.71 7.89
CA ASP A 143 -7.66 -16.40 7.22
C ASP A 143 -9.02 -16.14 6.53
N HIS A 144 -9.84 -17.18 6.32
CA HIS A 144 -11.21 -17.09 5.81
C HIS A 144 -12.00 -18.38 6.11
N VAL A 145 -13.31 -18.26 6.31
CA VAL A 145 -14.24 -19.41 6.39
C VAL A 145 -15.36 -19.20 5.39
N ARG A 146 -15.52 -20.16 4.47
CA ARG A 146 -16.61 -20.20 3.49
C ARG A 146 -17.75 -21.02 4.07
N PHE A 147 -18.92 -20.40 4.19
CA PHE A 147 -20.17 -21.07 4.52
C PHE A 147 -20.96 -21.28 3.23
N GLU A 148 -21.40 -22.50 2.97
CA GLU A 148 -22.38 -22.75 1.91
C GLU A 148 -23.76 -22.90 2.53
N ARG A 149 -24.62 -21.91 2.29
CA ARG A 149 -26.03 -21.98 2.66
C ARG A 149 -26.84 -21.64 1.42
N GLY A 150 -27.62 -22.62 0.94
CA GLY A 150 -28.56 -22.42 -0.16
C GLY A 150 -29.66 -21.48 0.30
N PHE A 151 -29.59 -20.22 -0.11
CA PHE A 151 -30.67 -19.26 0.05
C PHE A 151 -31.40 -19.18 -1.27
N ALA A 152 -32.60 -19.77 -1.34
CA ALA A 152 -33.51 -19.49 -2.43
C ALA A 152 -33.96 -18.02 -2.28
N LEU A 153 -33.60 -17.18 -3.24
CA LEU A 153 -34.24 -15.88 -3.40
C LEU A 153 -35.73 -16.10 -3.71
N PRO A 154 -36.65 -15.32 -3.12
CA PRO A 154 -38.06 -15.33 -3.52
C PRO A 154 -38.25 -14.88 -4.97
#